data_AF-A0A2V7YA26-F1
#
_entry.id   AF-A0A2V7YA26-F1
#
_cell.length_a   1.000
_cell.length_b   1.000
_cell.length_c   1.000
_cell.angle_alpha   90.00
_cell.angle_beta   90.00
_cell.angle_gamma   90.00
#
_symmetry.space_group_name_H-M   'P 1'
#
loop_
_entity.id
_entity.type
_entity.pdbx_description
1 polymer ?
#
loop_
_entity_poly.entity_id
_entity_poly.type
_entity_poly.pdbx_seq_one_letter_code
_entity_poly.pdbx_strand_id
1 'polypeptide(L)'
;MFPIVLLFLLLLLPAAAQVAPTPRPLEPAATGGLPDVDRALAKLSANQRLLVIGAHPDDEDTSLIALVSRGLGGEAAYLSLSRG
;
A
#
# COMPACT_ATOMS: atom_id res chain seq x y z
N MET A 1 -38.21 -14.66 -20.25
CA MET A 1 -38.16 -14.14 -18.86
C MET A 1 -36.88 -14.53 -18.11
N PHE A 2 -36.34 -15.74 -18.31
CA PHE A 2 -35.10 -16.19 -17.66
C PHE A 2 -33.81 -15.37 -17.97
N PRO A 3 -33.54 -14.91 -19.22
CA PRO A 3 -32.26 -14.23 -19.53
C PRO A 3 -32.20 -12.80 -18.97
N ILE A 4 -33.37 -12.17 -18.78
CA ILE A 4 -33.46 -10.79 -18.27
C ILE A 4 -33.14 -10.76 -16.78
N VAL A 5 -33.58 -11.76 -16.01
CA VAL A 5 -33.28 -11.88 -14.57
C VAL A 5 -31.79 -12.15 -14.35
N LEU A 6 -31.18 -12.99 -15.19
CA LEU A 6 -29.73 -13.27 -15.12
C LEU A 6 -28.90 -12.02 -15.48
N LEU A 7 -29.31 -11.28 -16.51
CA LEU A 7 -28.68 -10.01 -16.89
C LEU A 7 -28.81 -8.96 -15.77
N PHE A 8 -29.96 -8.89 -15.13
CA PHE A 8 -30.21 -7.99 -14.00
C PHE A 8 -29.34 -8.36 -12.79
N LEU A 9 -29.21 -9.65 -12.48
CA LEU A 9 -28.36 -10.16 -11.40
C LEU A 9 -26.86 -9.90 -11.67
N LEU A 10 -26.42 -10.02 -12.92
CA LEU A 10 -25.04 -9.72 -13.32
C LEU A 10 -24.72 -8.21 -13.24
N LEU A 11 -25.71 -7.35 -13.49
CA LEU A 11 -25.62 -5.88 -13.38
C LEU A 11 -25.56 -5.38 -11.93
N LEU A 12 -26.03 -6.18 -10.96
CA LEU A 12 -25.98 -5.87 -9.52
C LEU A 12 -24.63 -6.22 -8.86
N LEU A 13 -23.71 -6.89 -9.56
CA LEU A 13 -22.46 -7.41 -9.00
C LEU A 13 -21.29 -6.41 -8.80
N PRO A 14 -21.19 -5.20 -9.39
CA PRO A 14 -19.99 -4.39 -9.21
C PRO A 14 -20.01 -3.51 -7.96
N ALA A 15 -21.08 -3.52 -7.15
CA ALA A 15 -21.24 -2.60 -6.03
C ALA A 15 -20.50 -3.03 -4.74
N ALA A 16 -20.07 -4.29 -4.61
CA ALA A 16 -19.49 -4.80 -3.36
C ALA A 16 -17.97 -4.59 -3.21
N ALA A 17 -17.27 -4.14 -4.27
CA ALA A 17 -15.81 -4.03 -4.25
C ALA A 17 -15.28 -2.58 -4.12
N GLN A 18 -16.16 -1.58 -4.15
CA GLN A 18 -15.75 -0.20 -3.91
C GLN A 18 -15.77 0.09 -2.41
N VAL A 19 -14.78 -0.46 -1.70
CA VAL A 19 -14.33 0.15 -0.44
C VAL A 19 -13.73 1.49 -0.83
N ALA A 20 -14.59 2.49 -0.99
CA ALA A 20 -14.14 3.87 -1.09
C ALA A 20 -13.28 4.11 0.16
N PRO A 21 -12.04 4.59 0.04
CA PRO A 21 -11.27 4.95 1.21
C PRO A 21 -12.09 5.97 1.98
N THR A 22 -12.66 5.57 3.10
CA THR A 22 -13.32 6.50 4.01
C THR A 22 -12.31 7.61 4.27
N PRO A 23 -12.62 8.87 3.92
CA PRO A 23 -11.69 9.95 4.17
C PRO A 23 -11.41 9.94 5.66
N ARG A 24 -10.19 9.53 6.03
CA ARG A 24 -9.74 9.70 7.42
C ARG A 24 -9.86 11.20 7.70
N PRO A 25 -10.42 11.58 8.86
CA PRO A 25 -10.32 12.95 9.32
C PRO A 25 -8.89 13.43 9.09
N LEU A 26 -8.72 14.56 8.42
CA LEU A 26 -7.42 15.20 8.34
C LEU A 26 -7.05 15.51 9.78
N GLU A 27 -6.09 14.75 10.31
CA GLU A 27 -5.50 15.00 11.62
C GLU A 27 -5.16 16.50 11.68
N PRO A 28 -5.45 17.19 12.81
CA PRO A 28 -5.00 18.56 13.00
C PRO A 28 -3.51 18.65 12.63
N ALA A 29 -3.08 19.79 12.07
CA ALA A 29 -1.67 20.02 11.76
C ALA A 29 -0.84 19.94 13.05
N ALA A 30 -0.44 18.73 13.42
CA ALA A 30 0.49 18.46 14.50
C ALA A 30 1.87 18.88 14.02
N THR A 31 2.76 19.20 14.95
CA THR A 31 4.17 19.57 14.67
C THR A 31 5.00 18.43 14.04
N GLY A 32 4.37 17.41 13.44
CA GLY A 32 5.00 16.24 12.83
C GLY A 32 5.44 15.16 13.82
N GLY A 33 5.64 15.53 15.10
CA GLY A 33 6.29 14.64 16.08
C GLY A 33 5.55 13.34 16.38
N LEU A 34 4.22 13.34 16.53
CA LEU A 34 3.46 12.13 16.86
C LEU A 34 3.49 11.08 15.72
N PRO A 35 3.19 11.43 14.46
CA PRO A 35 3.34 10.50 13.33
C PRO A 35 4.74 9.91 13.18
N ASP A 36 5.78 10.72 13.42
CA ASP A 36 7.17 10.28 13.33
C ASP A 36 7.53 9.30 14.44
N VAL A 37 7.08 9.55 15.67
CA VAL A 37 7.24 8.65 16.82
C VAL A 37 6.49 7.34 16.60
N ASP A 38 5.24 7.39 16.16
CA ASP A 38 4.44 6.18 15.87
C ASP A 38 5.11 5.32 14.80
N ARG A 39 5.67 5.95 13.77
CA ARG A 39 6.41 5.25 12.72
C ARG A 39 7.71 4.63 13.23
N ALA A 40 8.45 5.35 14.08
CA ALA A 40 9.67 4.83 14.70
C ALA A 40 9.36 3.63 15.60
N LEU A 41 8.25 3.68 16.34
CA LEU A 41 7.79 2.59 17.18
C LEU A 41 7.35 1.37 16.35
N ALA A 42 6.65 1.58 15.24
CA ALA A 42 6.28 0.51 14.32
C ALA A 42 7.51 -0.23 13.77
N LYS A 43 8.60 0.50 13.47
CA LYS A 43 9.89 -0.08 13.05
C LYS A 43 10.58 -0.91 14.15
N LEU A 44 10.45 -0.51 15.41
CA LEU A 44 10.98 -1.29 16.55
C LEU A 44 10.18 -2.58 16.79
N SER A 45 8.88 -2.56 16.50
CA SER A 45 7.99 -3.71 16.70
C SER A 45 8.13 -4.77 15.59
N ALA A 46 8.44 -4.35 14.35
CA ALA A 46 8.52 -5.23 13.19
C ALA A 46 9.97 -5.49 12.75
N ASN A 47 10.47 -6.72 12.96
CA ASN A 47 11.77 -7.17 12.43
C ASN A 47 11.68 -7.65 10.97
N GLN A 48 10.90 -6.96 10.14
CA GLN A 48 10.68 -7.35 8.74
C GLN A 48 11.66 -6.60 7.83
N ARG A 49 12.36 -7.34 6.98
CA ARG A 49 13.33 -6.79 6.02
C ARG A 49 13.04 -7.29 4.61
N LEU A 50 12.97 -6.37 3.66
CA LEU A 50 12.78 -6.63 2.23
C LEU A 50 13.97 -6.07 1.45
N LEU A 51 14.57 -6.91 0.61
CA LEU A 51 15.50 -6.48 -0.43
C LEU A 51 14.89 -6.83 -1.79
N VAL A 52 14.64 -5.81 -2.60
CA VAL A 52 14.19 -5.96 -3.99
C VAL A 52 15.41 -5.82 -4.89
N ILE A 53 15.59 -6.76 -5.83
CA ILE A 53 16.71 -6.76 -6.77
C ILE A 53 16.14 -6.64 -8.17
N GLY A 54 16.58 -5.65 -8.93
CA GLY A 54 16.20 -5.43 -10.32
C GLY A 54 17.43 -5.27 -11.23
N ALA A 55 17.23 -5.42 -12.53
CA ALA A 55 18.32 -5.32 -13.50
C ALA A 55 18.69 -3.85 -13.75
N HIS A 56 17.67 -3.01 -13.90
CA HIS A 56 17.78 -1.58 -14.22
C HIS A 56 17.14 -0.72 -13.13
N PRO A 57 17.53 0.55 -12.99
CA PRO A 57 17.00 1.43 -11.95
C PRO A 57 15.47 1.66 -11.99
N ASP A 58 14.80 1.35 -13.11
CA ASP A 58 13.36 1.50 -13.33
C ASP A 58 12.53 0.23 -13.08
N ASP A 59 13.15 -0.91 -12.79
CA ASP A 59 12.46 -2.18 -12.48
C ASP A 59 11.84 -2.21 -11.06
N GLU A 60 11.90 -1.11 -10.31
CA GLU A 60 11.46 -1.07 -8.91
C GLU A 60 9.94 -1.19 -8.74
N ASP A 61 9.50 -1.97 -7.74
CA ASP A 61 8.11 -1.94 -7.26
C ASP A 61 7.98 -0.96 -6.10
N THR A 62 7.76 0.32 -6.44
CA THR A 62 7.59 1.40 -5.46
C THR A 62 6.40 1.15 -4.51
N SER A 63 5.38 0.41 -4.95
CA SER A 63 4.18 0.12 -4.15
C SER A 63 4.47 -0.90 -3.05
N LEU A 64 5.25 -1.94 -3.37
CA LEU A 64 5.72 -2.93 -2.41
C LEU A 64 6.69 -2.29 -1.39
N ILE A 65 7.65 -1.49 -1.87
CA ILE A 65 8.60 -0.78 -1.01
C ILE A 65 7.86 0.17 -0.06
N ALA A 66 6.84 0.87 -0.56
CA ALA A 66 5.95 1.70 0.24
C ALA A 66 5.18 0.90 1.30
N LEU A 67 4.60 -0.23 0.90
CA LEU A 67 3.83 -1.08 1.80
C LEU A 67 4.70 -1.56 2.96
N VAL A 68 5.90 -2.07 2.68
CA VAL A 68 6.81 -2.54 3.73
C VAL A 68 7.28 -1.39 4.61
N SER A 69 7.79 -0.30 4.02
CA SER A 69 8.39 0.81 4.77
C SER A 69 7.41 1.69 5.54
N ARG A 70 6.13 1.71 5.13
CA ARG A 70 5.11 2.62 5.68
C ARG A 70 3.92 1.91 6.27
N GLY A 71 3.48 0.81 5.65
CA GLY A 71 2.30 0.06 6.08
C GLY A 71 2.61 -1.02 7.10
N LEU A 72 3.73 -1.72 6.92
CA LEU A 72 4.12 -2.87 7.77
C LEU A 72 5.20 -2.53 8.80
N GLY A 73 5.74 -1.31 8.75
CA GLY A 73 6.83 -0.87 9.65
C GLY A 73 8.16 -1.58 9.39
N GLY A 74 8.34 -2.28 8.27
CA GLY A 74 9.58 -2.97 7.94
C GLY A 74 10.63 -2.07 7.28
N GLU A 75 11.84 -2.59 7.12
CA GLU A 75 12.90 -1.98 6.31
C GLU A 75 12.82 -2.53 4.88
N ALA A 76 12.92 -1.64 3.89
CA ALA A 76 12.95 -2.00 2.48
C ALA A 76 14.13 -1.32 1.78
N ALA A 77 14.83 -2.06 0.93
CA ALA A 77 15.89 -1.55 0.07
C ALA A 77 15.73 -2.06 -1.36
N TYR A 78 16.13 -1.25 -2.33
CA TYR A 78 16.22 -1.63 -3.74
C TYR A 78 17.68 -1.67 -4.19
N LEU A 79 18.06 -2.74 -4.88
CA LEU A 79 19.37 -2.91 -5.49
C LEU A 79 19.20 -3.08 -7.00
N SER A 80 19.66 -2.09 -7.77
CA SER A 80 19.83 -2.22 -9.21
C SER A 80 21.19 -2.82 -9.53
N LEU A 81 21.22 -3.80 -10.43
CA LEU A 81 22.46 -4.42 -10.91
C LEU A 81 23.20 -3.56 -11.94
N SER A 82 22.51 -2.58 -12.55
CA SER A 82 23.09 -1.63 -13.50
C SER A 82 22.79 -0.16 -13.12
N ARG A 83 23.45 0.78 -13.80
CA ARG A 83 23.21 2.23 -13.64
C ARG A 83 22.35 2.82 -14.78
N GLY A 84 21.77 1.97 -15.62
CA GLY A 84 21.28 2.33 -16.95
C GLY A 84 22.29 1.95 -18.03
#